data_AF-A0AAD7Q3L9-F1
#
_entry.id   AF-A0AAD7Q3L9-F1
#
_cell.length_a   1.000
_cell.length_b   1.000
_cell.length_c   1.000
_cell.angle_alpha   90.00
_cell.angle_beta   90.00
_cell.angle_gamma   90.00
#
_symmetry.space_group_name_H-M   'P 1'
#
loop_
_entity.id
_entity.type
_entity.pdbx_description
1 polymer ?
#
loop_
_entity_poly.entity_id
_entity_poly.type
_entity_poly.pdbx_seq_one_letter_code
_entity_poly.pdbx_strand_id
1 'polypeptide(L)'
;MFGKEIENMVACDGLEREERHERYAKWMDRFGGAGFKPVRLWYDVMGDAKRVVGSYGKNGYKVISEKASLMISWHDRPLYAVSAWIC
;
A
#
# COMPACT_ATOMS: atom_id res chain seq x y z
N MET A 1 9.41 -16.07 2.08
CA MET A 1 8.63 -14.89 2.50
C MET A 1 7.17 -15.07 2.09
N PHE A 2 6.83 -14.96 0.80
CA PHE A 2 5.44 -15.12 0.32
C PHE A 2 4.75 -16.46 0.64
N GLY A 3 5.51 -17.57 0.67
CA GLY A 3 4.92 -18.89 0.96
C GLY A 3 4.16 -18.94 2.30
N LYS A 4 4.70 -18.30 3.34
CA LYS A 4 4.05 -18.24 4.66
C LYS A 4 2.81 -17.35 4.66
N GLU A 5 2.86 -16.22 3.96
CA GLU A 5 1.70 -15.32 3.82
C GLU A 5 0.57 -16.01 3.05
N ILE A 6 0.90 -16.70 1.94
CA ILE A 6 -0.05 -17.47 1.15
C ILE A 6 -0.65 -18.59 2.00
N GLU A 7 0.18 -19.35 2.72
CA GLU A 7 -0.26 -20.40 3.61
C GLU A 7 -1.22 -19.86 4.68
N ASN A 8 -0.86 -18.77 5.37
CA ASN A 8 -1.74 -18.18 6.39
C ASN A 8 -3.07 -17.69 5.80
N MET A 9 -3.05 -17.06 4.62
CA MET A 9 -4.26 -16.58 3.95
C MET A 9 -5.22 -17.71 3.53
N VAL A 10 -4.69 -18.88 3.15
CA VAL A 10 -5.47 -19.99 2.58
C VAL A 10 -5.84 -21.06 3.62
N ALA A 11 -4.93 -21.37 4.54
CA ALA A 11 -5.06 -22.51 5.45
C ALA A 11 -5.50 -22.13 6.87
N CYS A 12 -5.33 -20.87 7.29
CA CYS A 12 -5.74 -20.41 8.61
C CYS A 12 -7.08 -19.65 8.56
N ASP A 13 -7.86 -19.75 9.64
CA ASP A 13 -9.15 -19.07 9.79
C ASP A 13 -9.30 -18.41 11.17
N GLY A 14 -10.36 -17.62 11.37
CA GLY A 14 -10.66 -17.02 12.67
C GLY A 14 -9.48 -16.23 13.26
N LEU A 15 -9.14 -16.49 14.52
CA LEU A 15 -8.01 -15.81 15.18
C LEU A 15 -6.63 -16.28 14.69
N GLU A 16 -6.54 -17.45 14.05
CA GLU A 16 -5.28 -18.00 13.55
C GLU A 16 -4.84 -17.35 12.22
N ARG A 17 -5.79 -16.77 11.48
CA ARG A 17 -5.46 -16.00 10.27
C ARG A 17 -5.04 -14.59 10.64
N GLU A 18 -3.75 -14.33 10.48
CA GLU A 18 -3.11 -13.05 10.75
C GLU A 18 -3.07 -12.18 9.48
N GLU A 19 -2.76 -12.77 8.33
CA GLU A 19 -2.67 -12.07 7.05
C GLU A 19 -4.06 -11.72 6.51
N ARG A 20 -4.42 -10.45 6.67
CA ARG A 20 -5.75 -9.90 6.35
C ARG A 20 -5.64 -8.61 5.55
N HIS A 21 -4.88 -8.64 4.46
CA HIS A 21 -4.71 -7.46 3.62
C HIS A 21 -6.04 -6.93 3.11
N GLU A 22 -6.26 -5.62 3.29
CA GLU A 22 -7.42 -4.90 2.78
C GLU A 22 -6.99 -3.85 1.77
N ARG A 23 -7.88 -3.52 0.83
CA ARG A 23 -7.64 -2.43 -0.12
C ARG A 23 -7.49 -1.11 0.62
N TYR A 24 -6.66 -0.21 0.08
CA TYR A 24 -6.42 1.11 0.66
C TYR A 24 -7.71 1.90 0.99
N ALA A 25 -8.76 1.78 0.17
CA ALA A 25 -10.05 2.42 0.44
C ALA A 25 -10.64 2.07 1.82
N LYS A 26 -10.56 0.79 2.25
CA LYS A 26 -11.05 0.39 3.57
C LYS A 26 -10.23 0.97 4.71
N TRP A 27 -8.92 1.11 4.52
CA TRP A 27 -8.05 1.77 5.49
C TRP A 27 -8.36 3.25 5.61
N MET A 28 -8.71 3.93 4.52
CA MET A 28 -9.16 5.31 4.59
C MET A 28 -10.44 5.47 5.42
N ASP A 29 -11.41 4.57 5.24
CA ASP A 29 -12.65 4.60 6.02
C ASP A 29 -12.37 4.36 7.51
N ARG A 30 -11.48 3.41 7.84
CA ARG A 30 -11.06 3.12 9.23
C ARG A 30 -10.37 4.31 9.89
N PHE A 31 -9.39 4.91 9.21
CA PHE A 31 -8.65 6.05 9.77
C PHE A 31 -9.52 7.30 9.86
N GLY A 32 -10.33 7.59 8.84
CA GLY A 32 -11.31 8.68 8.87
C GLY A 32 -12.34 8.50 9.98
N GLY A 33 -12.86 7.28 10.18
CA GLY A 33 -13.77 6.95 11.27
C GLY A 33 -13.14 7.10 12.67
N ALA A 34 -11.81 6.97 12.77
CA ALA A 34 -11.06 7.22 14.00
C ALA A 34 -10.62 8.69 14.17
N GLY A 35 -11.05 9.60 13.28
CA GLY A 35 -10.77 11.03 13.36
C GLY A 35 -9.51 11.51 12.64
N PHE A 36 -8.71 10.60 12.07
CA PHE A 36 -7.51 10.98 11.33
C PHE A 36 -7.85 11.61 9.98
N LYS A 37 -7.03 12.59 9.57
CA LYS A 37 -7.16 13.26 8.27
C LYS A 37 -5.98 12.93 7.37
N PRO A 38 -6.22 12.55 6.10
CA PRO A 38 -5.15 12.20 5.18
C PRO A 38 -4.36 13.45 4.78
N VAL A 39 -3.03 13.31 4.73
CA VAL A 39 -2.11 14.35 4.27
C VAL A 39 -1.62 13.99 2.87
N ARG A 40 -1.62 14.97 1.96
CA ARG A 40 -1.02 14.79 0.64
C ARG A 40 0.49 14.59 0.78
N LEU A 41 0.98 13.44 0.33
CA LEU A 41 2.41 13.24 0.14
C LEU A 41 2.88 14.25 -0.91
N TRP A 42 3.87 15.06 -0.52
CA TRP A 42 4.39 16.16 -1.34
C TRP A 42 5.09 15.63 -2.61
N TYR A 43 5.09 16.47 -3.64
CA TYR A 43 5.52 16.10 -5.00
C TYR A 43 6.94 15.54 -5.07
N ASP A 44 7.85 16.02 -4.22
CA ASP A 44 9.26 15.68 -4.33
C ASP A 44 9.62 14.37 -3.57
N VAL A 45 8.82 13.95 -2.57
CA VAL A 45 8.81 12.53 -2.11
C VAL A 45 8.31 11.58 -3.19
N MET A 46 7.40 12.00 -4.09
CA MET A 46 6.99 11.15 -5.22
C MET A 46 8.12 10.99 -6.24
N GLY A 47 8.92 12.04 -6.46
CA GLY A 47 10.10 12.00 -7.33
C GLY A 47 11.14 11.02 -6.82
N ASP A 48 11.45 11.10 -5.52
CA ASP A 48 12.37 10.18 -4.86
C ASP A 48 11.85 8.73 -4.89
N ALA A 49 10.58 8.51 -4.55
CA ALA A 49 10.00 7.17 -4.58
C ALA A 49 10.00 6.56 -5.99
N LYS A 50 9.71 7.35 -7.02
CA LYS A 50 9.82 6.91 -8.43
C LYS A 50 11.25 6.55 -8.81
N ARG A 51 12.23 7.34 -8.36
CA ARG A 51 13.66 7.09 -8.61
C ARG A 51 14.12 5.79 -7.93
N VAL A 52 13.74 5.60 -6.67
CA VAL A 52 14.05 4.38 -5.89
C VAL A 52 13.39 3.18 -6.54
N VAL A 53 12.09 3.21 -6.85
CA VAL A 53 11.41 2.07 -7.48
C VAL A 53 11.95 1.79 -8.88
N GLY A 54 12.30 2.83 -9.65
CA GLY A 54 12.92 2.69 -10.97
C GLY A 54 14.32 2.06 -10.95
N SER A 55 15.05 2.15 -9.82
CA SER A 55 16.37 1.51 -9.70
C SER A 55 16.31 0.00 -9.51
N TYR A 56 15.16 -0.53 -9.03
CA TYR A 56 14.95 -1.98 -8.84
C TYR A 56 14.57 -2.74 -10.12
N GLY A 57 14.48 -2.07 -11.28
CA GLY A 57 14.31 -2.72 -12.58
C GLY A 57 13.32 -1.99 -13.49
N LYS A 58 13.67 -1.87 -14.78
CA LYS A 58 12.94 -1.03 -15.74
C LYS A 58 11.58 -1.57 -16.23
N ASN A 59 11.20 -2.81 -15.89
CA ASN A 59 10.18 -3.53 -16.68
C ASN A 59 8.94 -4.01 -15.91
N GLY A 60 8.56 -3.35 -14.80
CA GLY A 60 7.26 -3.68 -14.21
C GLY A 60 6.84 -2.83 -13.04
N TYR A 61 7.74 -2.42 -12.15
CA TYR A 61 7.31 -1.60 -11.02
C TYR A 61 6.92 -0.18 -11.44
N LYS A 62 5.75 0.26 -10.97
CA LYS A 62 5.23 1.61 -11.16
C LYS A 62 4.86 2.20 -9.81
N VAL A 63 5.06 3.51 -9.71
CA VAL A 63 4.62 4.32 -8.57
C VAL A 63 3.54 5.27 -9.07
N ILE A 64 2.33 5.09 -8.58
CA ILE A 64 1.14 5.85 -8.98
C ILE A 64 0.67 6.67 -7.79
N SER A 65 0.36 7.94 -8.01
CA SER A 65 -0.33 8.76 -7.01
C SER A 65 -1.81 8.44 -7.07
N GLU A 66 -2.39 7.97 -5.96
CA GLU A 66 -3.81 7.73 -5.84
C GLU A 66 -4.35 8.48 -4.62
N LYS A 67 -5.21 9.48 -4.85
CA LYS A 67 -5.77 10.35 -3.79
C LYS A 67 -4.66 11.02 -2.96
N ALA A 68 -4.60 10.75 -1.66
CA ALA A 68 -3.58 11.24 -0.72
C ALA A 68 -2.50 10.18 -0.42
N SER A 69 -2.36 9.18 -1.30
CA SER A 69 -1.43 8.06 -1.12
C SER A 69 -0.56 7.83 -2.36
N LEU A 70 0.50 7.08 -2.14
CA LEU A 70 1.36 6.52 -3.16
C LEU A 70 1.11 5.03 -3.24
N MET A 71 0.90 4.52 -4.45
CA MET A 71 0.67 3.13 -4.73
C MET A 71 1.84 2.53 -5.51
N ILE A 72 2.45 1.49 -4.94
CA ILE A 72 3.47 0.67 -5.58
C ILE A 72 2.74 -0.46 -6.30
N SER A 73 2.95 -0.56 -7.61
CA SER A 73 2.27 -1.52 -8.48
C SER A 73 3.28 -2.31 -9.30
N TRP A 74 2.95 -3.54 -9.67
CA TRP A 74 3.62 -4.29 -10.72
C TRP A 74 2.74 -4.29 -11.97
N HIS A 75 3.22 -3.68 -13.05
CA HIS A 75 2.40 -3.19 -14.15
C HIS A 75 1.19 -2.42 -13.63
N ASP A 76 -0.01 -2.90 -13.93
CA ASP A 76 -1.28 -2.27 -13.51
C ASP A 76 -1.89 -2.99 -12.29
N ARG A 77 -1.14 -3.91 -11.67
CA ARG A 77 -1.56 -4.62 -10.46
C ARG A 77 -1.03 -3.90 -9.21
N PRO A 78 -1.91 -3.34 -8.37
CA PRO A 78 -1.48 -2.69 -7.13
C PRO A 78 -0.97 -3.72 -6.12
N LEU A 79 0.14 -3.41 -5.45
CA LEU A 79 0.76 -4.27 -4.44
C LEU A 79 0.69 -3.63 -3.05
N TYR A 80 1.20 -2.42 -2.91
CA TYR A 80 1.29 -1.72 -1.62
C TYR A 80 0.81 -0.27 -1.75
N ALA A 81 0.22 0.25 -0.69
CA ALA A 81 -0.15 1.65 -0.56
C ALA A 81 0.61 2.29 0.61
N VAL A 82 1.11 3.51 0.40
CA VAL A 82 1.80 4.33 1.38
C VAL A 82 1.00 5.62 1.53
N SER A 83 0.61 5.97 2.76
CA SER A 83 -0.21 7.15 3.05
C SER A 83 0.25 7.82 4.33
N ALA A 84 -0.01 9.12 4.46
CA ALA A 84 0.29 9.91 5.65
C ALA A 84 -1.00 10.49 6.23
N TRP A 85 -1.06 10.60 7.56
CA TRP A 85 -2.24 10.99 8.31
C TRP A 85 -1.86 11.90 9.49
N ILE A 86 -2.74 12.83 9.85
CA ILE A 86 -2.65 13.68 11.05
C ILE A 86 -3.87 13.47 11.95
N CYS A 87 -3.72 13.76 13.24
CA CYS A 87 -4.79 13.77 14.24
C CYS A 87 -5.39 15.18 14.33
#